data_AF-A0A3N5NQQ6-F1
#
_entry.id   AF-A0A3N5NQQ6-F1
#
_cell.length_a   1.000
_cell.length_b   1.000
_cell.length_c   1.000
_cell.angle_alpha   90.00
_cell.angle_beta   90.00
_cell.angle_gamma   90.00
#
_symmetry.space_group_name_H-M   'P 1'
#
loop_
_entity.id
_entity.type
_entity.pdbx_description
1 polymer ?
#
loop_
_entity_poly.entity_id
_entity_poly.type
_entity_poly.pdbx_seq_one_letter_code
_entity_poly.pdbx_strand_id
1 'polypeptide(L)'
;MITTFIVIITSLVSVLAFRRKELMYRFDLSPYNLVQGSQYYRILSHAFLHTDYVHLVINMLVLWSFGTGVEQIFESLEQQGT
;
A
#
# COMPACT_ATOMS: atom_id res chain seq x y z
N MET A 1 0.39 -6.57 -14.46
CA MET A 1 1.39 -7.30 -13.62
C MET A 1 1.88 -6.50 -12.41
N ILE A 2 1.92 -5.17 -12.49
CA ILE A 2 2.30 -4.23 -11.42
C ILE A 2 1.34 -4.32 -10.23
N THR A 3 0.03 -4.43 -10.44
CA THR A 3 -0.98 -4.54 -9.38
C THR A 3 -0.69 -5.70 -8.43
N THR A 4 -0.32 -6.87 -8.97
CA THR A 4 -0.01 -8.06 -8.16
C THR A 4 1.22 -7.81 -7.29
N PHE A 5 2.23 -7.11 -7.81
CA PHE A 5 3.43 -6.75 -7.05
C PHE A 5 3.11 -5.81 -5.89
N ILE A 6 2.28 -4.77 -6.13
CA ILE A 6 1.83 -3.84 -5.09
C ILE A 6 1.07 -4.60 -3.99
N VAL A 7 0.14 -5.49 -4.38
CA VAL A 7 -0.64 -6.30 -3.42
C VAL A 7 0.27 -7.16 -2.54
N ILE A 8 1.28 -7.83 -3.12
CA ILE A 8 2.21 -8.67 -2.37
C ILE A 8 3.02 -7.84 -1.37
N ILE A 9 3.61 -6.72 -1.82
CA ILE A 9 4.43 -5.88 -0.95
C ILE A 9 3.61 -5.30 0.20
N THR A 10 2.44 -4.72 -0.10
CA THR A 10 1.57 -4.13 0.93
C THR A 10 1.13 -5.18 1.95
N SER A 11 0.80 -6.39 1.48
CA SER A 11 0.44 -7.50 2.36
C SER A 11 1.59 -7.92 3.28
N LEU A 12 2.80 -8.09 2.75
CA LEU A 12 3.97 -8.48 3.54
C LEU A 12 4.33 -7.41 4.59
N VAL A 13 4.34 -6.14 4.20
CA VAL A 13 4.64 -5.02 5.09
C VAL A 13 3.59 -4.91 6.19
N SER A 14 2.31 -4.98 5.85
CA SER A 14 1.21 -4.94 6.82
C SER A 14 1.27 -6.10 7.82
N VAL A 15 1.47 -7.34 7.35
CA VAL A 15 1.57 -8.51 8.23
C VAL A 15 2.78 -8.42 9.16
N LEU A 16 3.93 -7.93 8.67
CA LEU A 16 5.10 -7.73 9.50
C LEU A 16 4.85 -6.65 10.58
N ALA A 17 4.16 -5.57 10.21
CA ALA A 17 3.80 -4.49 11.13
C ALA A 17 2.78 -4.93 12.19
N PHE A 18 1.81 -5.80 11.84
CA PHE A 18 0.85 -6.36 12.80
C PHE A 18 1.54 -7.13 13.93
N ARG A 19 2.63 -7.84 13.60
CA ARG A 19 3.39 -8.63 14.58
C ARG A 19 4.36 -7.78 15.40
N ARG A 20 4.70 -6.56 14.96
CA ARG A 20 5.71 -5.70 15.57
C ARG A 20 5.17 -4.30 15.78
N LYS A 21 4.66 -4.03 16.99
CA LYS A 21 4.13 -2.72 17.39
C LYS A 21 5.11 -1.56 17.15
N GLU A 22 6.42 -1.81 17.28
CA GLU A 22 7.45 -0.81 16.98
C GLU A 22 7.45 -0.41 15.50
N LEU A 23 7.35 -1.39 14.59
CA LEU A 23 7.28 -1.15 13.15
C LEU A 23 5.99 -0.42 12.77
N MET A 24 4.87 -0.81 13.37
CA MET A 24 3.60 -0.10 13.22
C MET A 24 3.77 1.38 13.59
N TYR A 25 4.27 1.67 14.80
CA TYR A 25 4.46 3.06 15.26
C TYR A 25 5.47 3.85 14.41
N ARG A 26 6.52 3.21 13.87
CA ARG A 26 7.53 3.88 13.04
C ARG A 26 7.02 4.27 11.66
N PHE A 27 6.17 3.45 11.06
CA PHE A 27 5.62 3.69 9.72
C PHE A 27 4.26 4.39 9.73
N ASP A 28 3.60 4.45 10.89
CA ASP A 28 2.35 5.17 11.04
C ASP A 28 2.53 6.69 10.88
N LEU A 29 1.49 7.36 10.41
CA LEU A 29 1.53 8.79 10.14
C LEU A 29 1.37 9.57 11.44
N SER A 30 2.46 10.18 11.91
CA SER A 30 2.43 11.10 13.05
C SER A 30 2.73 12.53 12.57
N PRO A 31 1.73 13.44 12.58
CA PRO A 31 1.91 14.83 12.15
C PRO A 31 3.01 15.56 12.94
N TYR A 32 3.14 15.25 14.23
CA TYR A 32 4.19 15.77 15.09
C TYR A 32 5.58 15.37 14.61
N ASN A 33 5.80 14.06 14.39
CA ASN A 33 7.08 13.54 13.90
C ASN A 33 7.38 13.96 12.45
N LEU A 34 6.33 14.21 11.67
CA LEU A 34 6.44 14.67 10.29
C LEU A 34 7.01 16.10 10.22
N VAL A 35 6.42 17.04 10.97
CA VAL A 35 6.80 18.46 10.92
C VAL A 35 8.06 18.74 11.74
N GLN A 36 8.17 18.15 12.93
CA GLN A 36 9.25 18.47 13.87
C GLN A 36 10.45 17.52 13.75
N GLY A 37 10.23 16.31 13.23
CA GLY A 37 11.28 15.31 13.04
C GLY A 37 11.72 15.13 11.58
N SER A 38 11.15 15.89 10.63
CA SER A 38 11.39 15.77 9.19
C SER A 38 11.19 14.34 8.65
N GLN A 39 10.28 13.57 9.25
CA GLN A 39 10.05 12.16 8.92
C GLN A 39 9.05 11.99 7.75
N TYR A 40 9.33 12.62 6.61
CA TYR A 40 8.45 12.62 5.42
C TYR A 40 8.16 11.22 4.86
N TYR A 41 9.04 10.25 5.09
CA TYR A 41 8.81 8.86 4.70
C TYR A 41 7.52 8.27 5.32
N ARG A 42 7.01 8.83 6.42
CA ARG A 42 5.73 8.43 7.03
C ARG A 42 4.53 8.69 6.13
N ILE A 43 4.58 9.71 5.27
CA ILE A 43 3.51 9.98 4.29
C ILE A 43 3.39 8.82 3.30
N LEU A 44 4.50 8.22 2.88
CA LEU A 44 4.44 7.11 1.96
C LEU A 44 4.25 5.76 2.69
N SER A 45 4.96 5.57 3.80
CA SER A 45 4.96 4.29 4.53
C SER A 45 3.62 3.96 5.22
N HIS A 46 2.86 4.96 5.69
CA HIS A 46 1.55 4.69 6.29
C HIS A 46 0.55 4.10 5.29
N ALA A 47 0.68 4.40 3.98
CA ALA A 47 -0.19 3.84 2.95
C ALA A 47 -0.04 2.32 2.80
N PHE A 48 1.09 1.75 3.25
CA PHE A 48 1.33 0.32 3.27
C PHE A 48 0.90 -0.35 4.58
N LEU A 49 0.51 0.43 5.59
CA LEU A 49 0.03 -0.06 6.87
C LEU A 49 -1.49 -0.21 6.85
N HIS A 50 -1.96 -1.24 7.55
CA HIS A 50 -3.37 -1.45 7.84
C HIS A 50 -3.53 -1.61 9.36
N THR A 51 -4.76 -1.64 9.86
CA THR A 51 -5.01 -1.74 11.32
C THR A 51 -5.34 -3.17 11.76
N ASP A 52 -5.85 -4.01 10.86
CA ASP A 52 -6.15 -5.42 11.11
C ASP A 52 -6.20 -6.26 9.82
N TYR A 53 -6.28 -7.58 10.00
CA TYR A 53 -6.30 -8.56 8.92
C TYR A 53 -7.52 -8.44 8.00
N VAL A 54 -8.70 -8.06 8.53
CA VAL A 54 -9.92 -7.93 7.71
C VAL A 54 -9.82 -6.72 6.80
N HIS A 55 -9.42 -5.56 7.34
CA HIS A 55 -9.15 -4.37 6.53
C HIS A 55 -8.10 -4.64 5.46
N LEU A 56 -7.02 -5.35 5.80
CA LEU A 56 -5.98 -5.72 4.83
C LEU A 56 -6.55 -6.58 3.71
N VAL A 57 -7.23 -7.68 4.03
CA VAL A 57 -7.76 -8.61 3.03
C VAL A 57 -8.77 -7.94 2.09
N ILE A 58 -9.69 -7.15 2.64
CA ILE A 58 -10.69 -6.44 1.82
C ILE A 58 -10.00 -5.44 0.89
N ASN A 59 -9.06 -4.63 1.39
CA ASN A 59 -8.33 -3.68 0.56
C ASN A 59 -7.51 -4.37 -0.53
N MET A 60 -6.87 -5.49 -0.23
CA MET A 60 -6.09 -6.23 -1.23
C MET A 60 -6.97 -6.87 -2.30
N LEU A 61 -8.15 -7.37 -1.93
CA LEU A 61 -9.13 -7.91 -2.89
C LEU A 61 -9.65 -6.81 -3.82
N VAL A 62 -10.04 -5.66 -3.25
CA VAL A 62 -10.51 -4.50 -4.01
C VAL A 62 -9.39 -3.99 -4.92
N LEU A 63 -8.20 -3.75 -4.37
CA LEU A 63 -7.04 -3.27 -5.12
C LEU A 63 -6.68 -4.22 -6.27
N TRP A 64 -6.67 -5.53 -6.04
CA TRP A 64 -6.39 -6.50 -7.09
C TRP A 64 -7.46 -6.48 -8.17
N SER A 65 -8.75 -6.43 -7.81
CA SER A 65 -9.86 -6.39 -8.76
C SER A 65 -9.85 -5.12 -9.62
N PHE A 66 -9.77 -3.95 -9.01
CA PHE A 66 -9.77 -2.68 -9.76
C PHE A 66 -8.44 -2.46 -10.48
N GLY A 67 -7.32 -2.78 -9.84
CA GLY A 67 -5.98 -2.59 -10.40
C GLY A 67 -5.74 -3.46 -11.64
N THR A 68 -6.15 -4.73 -11.64
CA THR A 68 -6.02 -5.58 -12.83
C THR A 68 -6.92 -5.09 -13.97
N GLY A 69 -8.13 -4.60 -13.67
CA GLY A 69 -9.00 -3.98 -14.67
C GLY A 69 -8.38 -2.73 -15.28
N VAL A 70 -7.77 -1.85 -14.47
CA VAL A 70 -7.05 -0.68 -14.97
C VAL A 70 -5.84 -1.08 -15.81
N GLU A 71 -5.02 -2.02 -15.35
CA GLU A 71 -3.88 -2.51 -16.13
C GLU A 71 -4.28 -3.02 -17.51
N GLN A 72 -5.34 -3.80 -17.61
CA GLN A 72 -5.85 -4.31 -18.90
C GLN A 72 -6.28 -3.18 -19.84
N ILE A 73 -6.94 -2.15 -19.30
CA ILE A 73 -7.34 -0.97 -20.08
C ILE A 73 -6.10 -0.25 -20.60
N PHE A 74 -5.12 0.03 -19.73
CA PHE A 74 -3.89 0.72 -20.13
C PHE A 74 -3.07 -0.09 -21.13
N GLU A 75 -2.93 -1.41 -20.94
CA GLU A 75 -2.27 -2.31 -21.90
C GLU A 75 -2.97 -2.29 -23.27
N SER A 76 -4.31 -2.22 -23.29
CA SER A 76 -5.07 -2.12 -24.54
C SER A 76 -4.90 -0.78 -25.26
N LEU A 77 -4.77 0.32 -24.50
CA LEU A 77 -4.53 1.66 -25.05
C LEU A 77 -3.11 1.80 -25.61
N GLU A 78 -2.12 1.26 -24.90
CA GLU A 78 -0.73 1.23 -25.37
C GLU A 78 -0.60 0.48 -26.70
N GLN A 79 -1.30 -0.64 -26.87
CA GLN A 79 -1.33 -1.40 -28.12
C GLN A 79 -1.99 -0.62 -29.29
N GLN A 80 -2.84 0.38 -28.99
CA GLN A 80 -3.48 1.23 -29.99
C GLN A 80 -2.61 2.42 -30.43
N GLY A 81 -1.41 2.58 -29.86
CA GLY A 81 -0.40 3.53 -30.34
C GLY A 81 -0.61 4.99 -29.91
N THR A 82 -1.31 5.23 -28.80
CA THR A 82 -1.36 6.54 -28.13
C THR A 82 -0.20 6.75 -27.17
#